data_AF-A0A072P727-F1
#
_entry.id   AF-A0A072P727-F1
#
_cell.length_a   1.000
_cell.length_b   1.000
_cell.length_c   1.000
_cell.angle_alpha   90.00
_cell.angle_beta   90.00
_cell.angle_gamma   90.00
#
_symmetry.space_group_name_H-M   'P 1'
#
loop_
_entity.id
_entity.type
_entity.pdbx_description
1 polymer ?
#
loop_
_entity_poly.entity_id
_entity_poly.type
_entity_poly.pdbx_seq_one_letter_code
_entity_poly.pdbx_strand_id
1 'polypeptide(L)'
;MLSGAAADLDDLRTLFLLSLHGYRRTTSKKTYDNVSLLVRLCYQYGLHQTDNLANCSFYRAGETTCEEIQGWRYLWWSIFLLDTCCTAIATTPSNIDRDSVCVALPHGSIEEWTSGKALPRPTGRLFLRGDLSTLA
;
A
#
# COMPACT_ATOMS: atom_id res chain seq x y z
N MET A 1 -16.01 2.32 13.23
CA MET A 1 -15.71 3.70 12.84
C MET A 1 -14.34 3.98 13.38
N LEU A 2 -13.38 4.37 12.53
CA LEU A 2 -12.11 4.88 13.03
C LEU A 2 -12.46 6.13 13.84
N SER A 3 -12.17 6.10 15.14
CA SER A 3 -12.29 7.26 16.04
C SER A 3 -11.45 8.40 15.45
N GLY A 4 -11.77 9.67 15.71
CA GLY A 4 -11.06 10.85 15.20
C GLY A 4 -9.58 10.98 15.63
N ALA A 5 -8.97 9.91 16.15
CA ALA A 5 -7.53 9.76 16.30
C ALA A 5 -6.87 9.52 14.93
N ALA A 6 -5.58 9.88 14.81
CA ALA A 6 -4.79 9.46 13.65
C ALA A 6 -4.78 7.93 13.62
N ALA A 7 -5.27 7.34 12.52
CA ALA A 7 -5.23 5.91 12.31
C ALA A 7 -3.78 5.43 12.30
N ASP A 8 -3.51 4.38 13.06
CA ASP A 8 -2.21 3.74 13.05
C ASP A 8 -2.11 2.81 11.82
N LEU A 9 -0.90 2.36 11.50
CA LEU A 9 -0.67 1.40 10.43
C LEU A 9 -1.45 0.10 10.65
N ASP A 10 -1.65 -0.31 11.91
CA ASP A 10 -2.46 -1.48 12.25
C ASP A 10 -3.95 -1.29 11.97
N ASP A 11 -4.46 -0.06 12.05
CA ASP A 11 -5.82 0.27 11.63
C ASP A 11 -5.98 0.11 10.12
N LEU A 12 -4.98 0.56 9.34
CA LEU A 12 -4.96 0.37 7.88
C LEU A 12 -4.90 -1.11 7.51
N ARG A 13 -4.06 -1.91 8.18
CA ARG A 13 -3.99 -3.37 7.97
C ARG A 13 -5.31 -4.04 8.29
N THR A 14 -5.94 -3.67 9.40
CA THR A 14 -7.24 -4.21 9.81
C THR A 14 -8.32 -3.85 8.79
N LEU A 15 -8.37 -2.59 8.35
CA LEU A 15 -9.32 -2.13 7.34
C LEU A 15 -9.08 -2.83 5.99
N PHE A 16 -7.83 -3.07 5.61
CA PHE A 16 -7.48 -3.85 4.43
C PHE A 16 -8.02 -5.27 4.52
N LEU A 17 -7.76 -5.99 5.62
CA LEU A 17 -8.23 -7.37 5.80
C LEU A 17 -9.76 -7.46 5.80
N LEU A 18 -10.45 -6.53 6.45
CA LEU A 18 -11.91 -6.46 6.43
C LEU A 18 -12.45 -6.19 5.02
N SER A 19 -11.80 -5.30 4.26
CA SER A 19 -12.18 -4.99 2.88
C SER A 19 -11.95 -6.18 1.95
N LEU A 20 -10.83 -6.87 2.10
CA LEU A 20 -10.51 -8.10 1.34
C LEU A 20 -11.50 -9.23 1.65
N HIS A 21 -11.84 -9.42 2.93
CA HIS A 21 -12.85 -10.40 3.35
C HIS A 21 -14.22 -10.08 2.78
N GLY A 22 -14.61 -8.79 2.83
CA GLY A 22 -15.83 -8.29 2.20
C GLY A 22 -15.85 -8.62 0.72
N TYR A 23 -14.79 -8.24 -0.01
CA TYR A 23 -14.64 -8.48 -1.45
C TYR A 23 -14.76 -9.96 -1.83
N ARG A 24 -14.14 -10.86 -1.07
CA ARG A 24 -14.20 -12.31 -1.33
C ARG A 24 -15.59 -12.90 -1.09
N ARG A 25 -16.34 -12.37 -0.12
CA ARG A 25 -17.67 -12.91 0.24
C ARG A 25 -18.77 -12.33 -0.61
N THR A 26 -18.78 -11.02 -0.80
CA THR A 26 -19.83 -10.29 -1.52
C THR A 26 -19.29 -9.01 -2.15
N THR A 27 -19.63 -8.78 -3.41
CA THR A 27 -19.40 -7.51 -4.13
C THR A 27 -20.44 -6.46 -3.72
N SER A 28 -20.47 -6.13 -2.43
CA SER A 28 -21.42 -5.16 -1.88
C SER A 28 -20.92 -3.72 -2.04
N LYS A 29 -21.84 -2.76 -2.14
CA LYS A 29 -21.50 -1.32 -2.13
C LYS A 29 -20.60 -0.94 -0.94
N LYS A 30 -20.90 -1.48 0.24
CA LYS A 30 -20.11 -1.26 1.46
C LYS A 30 -18.64 -1.72 1.31
N THR A 31 -18.41 -2.81 0.59
CA THR A 31 -17.05 -3.28 0.29
C THR A 31 -16.29 -2.23 -0.54
N TYR A 32 -16.90 -1.71 -1.59
CA TYR A 32 -16.28 -0.70 -2.46
C TYR A 32 -16.07 0.64 -1.74
N ASP A 33 -17.01 1.03 -0.87
CA ASP A 33 -16.87 2.22 -0.03
C ASP A 33 -15.68 2.08 0.93
N ASN A 34 -15.49 0.90 1.52
CA ASN A 34 -14.34 0.62 2.39
C ASN A 34 -13.01 0.64 1.63
N VAL A 35 -12.95 0.07 0.43
CA VAL A 35 -11.74 0.11 -0.42
C VAL A 35 -11.42 1.55 -0.82
N SER A 36 -12.43 2.34 -1.20
CA SER A 36 -12.26 3.75 -1.53
C SER A 36 -11.78 4.56 -0.33
N LEU A 37 -12.31 4.28 0.88
CA LEU A 37 -11.83 4.88 2.12
C LEU A 37 -10.37 4.51 2.39
N LEU A 38 -10.01 3.24 2.21
CA LEU A 38 -8.66 2.73 2.43
C LEU A 38 -7.64 3.42 1.51
N VAL A 39 -7.96 3.60 0.22
CA VAL A 39 -7.11 4.35 -0.72
C VAL A 39 -6.91 5.80 -0.26
N ARG A 40 -7.99 6.49 0.13
CA ARG A 40 -7.89 7.87 0.65
C ARG A 40 -7.03 7.98 1.90
N LEU A 41 -7.12 7.02 2.82
CA LEU A 41 -6.26 6.99 4.01
C LEU A 41 -4.80 6.74 3.63
N CYS A 42 -4.51 5.88 2.66
CA CYS A 42 -3.15 5.68 2.15
C CYS A 42 -2.56 6.96 1.53
N TYR A 43 -3.38 7.76 0.87
CA TYR A 43 -2.97 9.09 0.41
C TYR A 43 -2.70 10.03 1.58
N GLN A 44 -3.62 10.09 2.54
CA GLN A 44 -3.52 10.94 3.72
C GLN A 44 -2.25 10.68 4.54
N TYR A 45 -1.86 9.41 4.69
CA TYR A 45 -0.68 9.00 5.47
C TYR A 45 0.60 8.82 4.62
N GLY A 46 0.54 9.05 3.31
CA GLY A 46 1.71 8.93 2.45
C GLY A 46 2.19 7.50 2.18
N LEU A 47 1.35 6.49 2.39
CA LEU A 47 1.70 5.08 2.14
C LEU A 47 1.93 4.78 0.65
N HIS A 48 1.41 5.63 -0.24
CA HIS A 48 1.69 5.60 -1.68
C HIS A 48 3.08 6.15 -2.04
N GLN A 49 3.88 6.57 -1.06
CA GLN A 49 5.19 7.21 -1.22
C GLN A 49 6.24 6.64 -0.26
N THR A 50 6.19 5.34 0.06
CA THR A 50 7.15 4.70 0.98
C THR A 50 8.61 4.82 0.58
N ASP A 51 8.90 5.06 -0.70
CA ASP A 51 10.25 5.27 -1.20
C ASP A 51 10.64 6.76 -1.28
N ASN A 52 9.70 7.67 -1.01
CA ASN A 52 9.92 9.08 -0.71
C ASN A 52 9.50 9.38 0.74
N LEU A 53 10.34 8.94 1.68
CA LEU A 53 10.05 8.87 3.12
C LEU A 53 9.66 10.21 3.76
N ALA A 54 10.04 11.34 3.17
CA ALA A 54 9.68 12.68 3.65
C ALA A 54 8.16 12.92 3.69
N ASN A 55 7.40 12.17 2.88
CA ASN A 55 5.96 12.34 2.75
C ASN A 55 5.15 11.24 3.46
N CYS A 56 5.79 10.27 4.11
CA CYS A 56 5.11 9.18 4.83
C CYS A 56 5.01 9.50 6.32
N SER A 57 3.78 9.64 6.84
CA SER A 57 3.56 10.00 8.25
C SER A 57 4.01 8.93 9.26
N PHE A 58 4.17 7.69 8.80
CA PHE A 58 4.67 6.59 9.63
C PHE A 58 6.19 6.60 9.78
N TYR A 59 6.90 7.37 8.95
CA TYR A 59 8.36 7.42 8.98
C TYR A 59 8.90 8.25 10.14
N ARG A 60 9.85 7.67 10.88
CA ARG A 60 10.59 8.32 11.95
C ARG A 60 12.07 8.05 11.75
N ALA A 61 12.83 9.12 11.49
CA ALA A 61 14.27 9.03 11.23
C ALA A 61 15.00 8.39 12.43
N GLY A 62 15.74 7.31 12.17
CA GLY A 62 16.49 6.57 13.19
C GLY A 62 15.67 5.54 13.99
N GLU A 63 14.34 5.56 13.91
CA GLU A 63 13.45 4.57 14.55
C GLU A 63 12.93 3.54 13.53
N THR A 64 12.53 4.01 12.34
CA THR A 64 11.95 3.13 11.32
C THR A 64 13.00 2.21 10.70
N THR A 65 12.75 0.90 10.81
CA THR A 65 13.58 -0.18 10.28
C THR A 65 13.32 -0.46 8.79
N CYS A 66 14.22 -1.18 8.13
CA CYS A 66 14.04 -1.59 6.74
C CYS A 66 12.87 -2.58 6.59
N GLU A 67 12.68 -3.43 7.60
CA GLU A 67 11.64 -4.44 7.70
C GLU A 67 10.25 -3.79 7.78
N GLU A 68 10.12 -2.67 8.51
CA GLU A 68 8.87 -1.91 8.58
C GLU A 68 8.53 -1.27 7.23
N ILE A 69 9.49 -0.59 6.60
CA ILE A 69 9.30 0.00 5.26
C ILE A 69 8.88 -1.08 4.26
N GLN A 70 9.47 -2.27 4.36
CA GLN A 70 9.09 -3.40 3.53
C GLN A 70 7.65 -3.85 3.78
N GLY A 71 7.22 -3.91 5.05
CA GLY A 71 5.83 -4.16 5.41
C GLY A 71 4.86 -3.11 4.85
N TRP A 72 5.30 -1.84 4.76
CA TRP A 72 4.50 -0.76 4.16
C TRP A 72 4.33 -0.95 2.66
N ARG A 73 5.40 -1.33 1.94
CA ARG A 73 5.33 -1.67 0.52
C ARG A 73 4.35 -2.82 0.28
N TYR A 74 4.45 -3.89 1.07
CA TYR A 74 3.51 -5.03 0.96
C TYR A 74 2.06 -4.59 1.16
N LEU A 75 1.80 -3.74 2.16
CA LEU A 75 0.45 -3.22 2.40
C LEU A 75 -0.06 -2.37 1.24
N TRP A 76 0.75 -1.40 0.78
CA TRP A 76 0.40 -0.56 -0.37
C TRP A 76 0.05 -1.39 -1.61
N TRP A 77 0.92 -2.32 -2.01
CA TRP A 77 0.70 -3.13 -3.21
C TRP A 77 -0.51 -4.05 -3.10
N SER A 78 -0.80 -4.52 -1.89
CA SER A 78 -2.01 -5.30 -1.61
C SER A 78 -3.29 -4.44 -1.77
N ILE A 79 -3.25 -3.19 -1.32
CA ILE A 79 -4.35 -2.21 -1.48
C ILE A 79 -4.52 -1.82 -2.94
N PHE A 80 -3.41 -1.55 -3.64
CA PHE A 80 -3.40 -1.25 -5.08
C PHE A 80 -4.08 -2.35 -5.88
N LEU A 81 -3.73 -3.61 -5.61
CA LEU A 81 -4.34 -4.76 -6.27
C LEU A 81 -5.84 -4.86 -5.97
N LEU A 82 -6.24 -4.70 -4.70
CA LEU A 82 -7.65 -4.79 -4.32
C LEU A 82 -8.50 -3.69 -4.97
N ASP A 83 -8.03 -2.44 -4.99
CA ASP A 83 -8.70 -1.34 -5.67
C ASP A 83 -8.81 -1.59 -7.18
N THR A 84 -7.74 -2.07 -7.82
CA THR A 84 -7.75 -2.43 -9.24
C THR A 84 -8.79 -3.50 -9.55
N CYS A 85 -8.89 -4.54 -8.72
CA CYS A 85 -9.90 -5.59 -8.88
C CYS A 85 -11.32 -5.07 -8.69
N CYS A 86 -11.55 -4.26 -7.66
CA CYS A 86 -12.87 -3.68 -7.36
C CYS A 86 -13.35 -2.75 -8.49
N THR A 87 -12.46 -1.89 -8.98
CA THR A 87 -12.74 -0.91 -10.04
C THR A 87 -12.96 -1.59 -11.39
N ALA A 88 -12.22 -2.65 -11.69
CA ALA A 88 -12.45 -3.48 -12.87
C ALA A 88 -13.83 -4.15 -12.86
N ILE A 89 -14.24 -4.77 -11.73
CA ILE A 89 -15.55 -5.43 -11.60
C ILE A 89 -16.69 -4.42 -11.59
N ALA A 90 -16.53 -3.31 -10.88
CA ALA A 90 -17.54 -2.27 -10.80
C ALA A 90 -17.63 -1.41 -12.07
N THR A 91 -16.71 -1.58 -13.03
CA THR A 91 -16.54 -0.73 -14.22
C THR A 91 -16.41 0.75 -13.89
N THR A 92 -15.77 1.05 -12.74
CA THR A 92 -15.55 2.42 -12.26
C THR A 92 -14.08 2.80 -12.39
N PRO A 93 -13.74 4.09 -12.54
CA PRO A 93 -12.35 4.54 -12.45
C PRO A 93 -11.74 4.23 -11.08
N SER A 94 -10.42 3.97 -11.06
CA SER A 94 -9.65 3.82 -9.82
C SER A 94 -9.43 5.17 -9.14
N ASN A 95 -9.41 5.16 -7.80
CA ASN A 95 -9.04 6.32 -7.00
C ASN A 95 -7.51 6.51 -6.89
N ILE A 96 -6.73 5.59 -7.46
CA ILE A 96 -5.27 5.62 -7.41
C ILE A 96 -4.75 6.39 -8.62
N ASP A 97 -4.22 7.57 -8.35
CA ASP A 97 -3.39 8.31 -9.29
C ASP A 97 -2.01 7.63 -9.41
N ARG A 98 -1.78 7.00 -10.56
CA ARG A 98 -0.53 6.28 -10.86
C ARG A 98 0.69 7.21 -10.94
N ASP A 99 0.50 8.49 -11.22
CA ASP A 99 1.60 9.46 -11.34
C ASP A 99 2.16 9.86 -9.96
N SER A 100 1.33 9.75 -8.92
CA SER A 100 1.70 10.04 -7.54
C SER A 100 2.43 8.90 -6.82
N VAL A 101 2.46 7.69 -7.40
CA VAL A 101 2.96 6.47 -6.74
C VAL A 101 4.49 6.43 -6.74
N CYS A 102 5.08 6.50 -5.54
CA CYS A 102 6.51 6.33 -5.30
C CYS A 102 6.73 5.20 -4.29
N VAL A 103 6.38 3.99 -4.71
CA VAL A 103 6.57 2.75 -3.94
C VAL A 103 7.29 1.77 -4.84
N ALA A 104 8.43 1.25 -4.40
CA ALA A 104 9.10 0.15 -5.06
C ALA A 104 8.32 -1.15 -4.83
N LEU A 105 8.44 -2.12 -5.74
CA LEU A 105 7.95 -3.47 -5.47
C LEU A 105 8.62 -4.04 -4.21
N PRO A 106 7.91 -4.86 -3.44
CA PRO A 106 8.49 -5.52 -2.27
C PRO A 106 9.70 -6.37 -2.71
N HIS A 107 10.83 -6.22 -2.00
CA HIS A 107 11.99 -7.09 -2.17
C HIS A 107 11.83 -8.43 -1.41
N GLY A 108 12.37 -9.51 -1.99
CA GLY A 108 12.29 -10.86 -1.44
C GLY A 108 10.90 -11.50 -1.56
N SER A 109 10.82 -12.79 -1.26
CA SER A 109 9.53 -13.50 -1.18
C SER A 109 8.79 -13.15 0.12
N ILE A 110 7.46 -13.33 0.10
CA ILE A 110 6.65 -13.15 1.31
C ILE A 110 7.02 -14.17 2.40
N GLU A 111 7.51 -15.35 2.00
CA GLU A 111 7.99 -16.41 2.89
C GLU A 111 9.27 -15.98 3.60
N GLU A 112 10.23 -15.42 2.87
CA GLU A 112 11.45 -14.87 3.46
C GLU A 112 11.12 -13.76 4.47
N TRP A 113 10.24 -12.83 4.09
CA TRP A 113 9.80 -11.75 4.97
C TRP A 113 9.07 -12.26 6.23
N THR A 114 8.14 -13.20 6.09
CA THR A 114 7.37 -13.75 7.23
C THR A 114 8.15 -14.73 8.10
N SER A 115 9.25 -15.30 7.59
CA SER A 115 10.13 -16.18 8.35
C SER A 115 11.06 -15.45 9.33
N GLY A 116 11.06 -14.12 9.34
CA GLY A 116 11.94 -13.31 10.21
C GLY A 116 13.42 -13.38 9.81
N LYS A 117 13.75 -13.96 8.65
CA LYS A 117 15.10 -13.90 8.09
C LYS A 117 15.36 -12.49 7.61
N ALA A 118 16.56 -11.97 7.91
CA ALA A 118 17.00 -10.68 7.39
C ALA A 118 16.91 -10.72 5.85
N LEU A 119 16.13 -9.80 5.28
CA LEU A 119 16.04 -9.69 3.83
C LEU A 119 17.39 -9.22 3.30
N PRO A 120 17.91 -9.84 2.22
CA PRO A 120 19.13 -9.36 1.59
C PRO A 120 18.95 -7.88 1.21
N ARG A 121 20.01 -7.10 1.38
CA ARG A 121 19.98 -5.67 1.04
C ARG A 121 19.67 -5.57 -0.46
N PRO A 122 18.61 -4.85 -0.86
CA PRO A 122 18.17 -4.87 -2.25
C PRO A 122 19.26 -4.34 -3.17
N THR A 123 19.65 -5.15 -4.17
CA THR A 123 20.60 -4.78 -5.24
C THR A 123 20.00 -3.84 -6.28
N GLY A 124 18.69 -3.59 -6.21
CA GLY A 124 17.95 -2.64 -7.02
C GLY A 124 16.50 -2.52 -6.54
N ARG A 125 15.85 -1.40 -6.84
CA ARG A 125 14.42 -1.18 -6.57
C ARG A 125 13.67 -1.08 -7.88
N LEU A 126 12.61 -1.87 -8.04
CA LEU A 126 11.75 -1.82 -9.20
C LEU A 126 10.53 -0.94 -8.89
N PHE A 127 10.19 0.01 -9.75
CA PHE A 127 8.99 0.82 -9.62
C PHE A 127 8.01 0.49 -10.75
N LEU A 128 6.71 0.65 -10.52
CA LEU A 128 5.68 0.41 -11.55
C LEU A 128 5.86 1.30 -12.77
N ARG A 129 6.40 2.52 -12.57
CA ARG A 129 6.96 3.35 -13.64
C ARG A 129 8.49 3.33 -13.56
N GLY A 130 9.10 2.51 -14.39
CA GLY A 130 10.54 2.46 -14.61
C GLY A 130 11.02 3.30 -15.80
N ASP A 131 10.12 3.78 -16.68
CA ASP A 131 10.51 4.51 -17.89
C ASP A 131 9.91 5.93 -17.89
N LEU A 132 10.80 6.93 -17.91
CA LEU A 132 10.72 8.23 -18.61
C LEU A 132 11.84 9.22 -18.20
N SER A 133 12.92 8.75 -17.57
CA SER A 133 14.19 9.52 -17.51
C SER A 133 15.30 8.93 -18.39
N THR A 134 14.98 7.94 -19.23
CA THR A 134 15.80 7.50 -20.38
C THR A 134 15.22 7.99 -21.73
N LEU A 135 14.24 8.89 -21.71
CA LEU A 135 13.71 9.63 -22.87
C LEU A 135 13.60 11.14 -22.55
N ALA A 136 14.75 11.77 -22.26
CA ALA A 136 15.04 13.18 -22.52
C ALA A 136 16.54 13.42 -22.37
#